data_AF-A0A6M0G303-F1
#
_entry.id   AF-A0A6M0G303-F1
#
_cell.length_a   1.000
_cell.length_b   1.000
_cell.length_c   1.000
_cell.angle_alpha   90.00
_cell.angle_beta   90.00
_cell.angle_gamma   90.00
#
_symmetry.space_group_name_H-M   'P 1'
#
loop_
_entity.id
_entity.type
_entity.pdbx_description
1 polymer ?
#
loop_
_entity_poly.entity_id
_entity_poly.type
_entity_poly.pdbx_seq_one_letter_code
_entity_poly.pdbx_strand_id
1 'polypeptide(L)' 'ILWFTDSELRHIFQLSGPRFDLQAEQWQTSPSNQLVFIGRNLDAENLRQNLKHCLA' A
#
# COMPACT_ATOMS: atom_id res chain seq x y z
N ILE A 1 3.19 -2.77 -1.03
CA ILE A 1 3.36 -3.43 0.29
C ILE A 1 2.67 -2.57 1.33
N LEU A 2 1.68 -3.14 2.00
CA LEU A 2 0.95 -2.53 3.10
C LEU A 2 1.42 -3.15 4.42
N TRP A 3 1.72 -2.31 5.39
CA TRP A 3 2.03 -2.67 6.77
C TRP A 3 0.89 -2.17 7.67
N PHE A 4 0.13 -3.10 8.23
CA PHE A 4 -0.99 -2.81 9.12
C PHE A 4 -0.57 -2.94 10.58
N THR A 5 -1.11 -2.08 11.45
CA THR A 5 -0.81 -2.05 12.89
C THR A 5 -1.11 -3.38 13.58
N ASP A 6 -2.18 -4.07 13.18
CA ASP A 6 -2.64 -5.31 13.80
C ASP A 6 -2.14 -6.58 13.08
N SER A 7 -1.10 -6.47 12.24
CA SER A 7 -0.57 -7.60 11.48
C SER A 7 0.94 -7.69 11.54
N GLU A 8 1.44 -8.87 11.92
CA GLU A 8 2.86 -9.22 11.84
C GLU A 8 3.31 -9.58 10.42
N LEU A 9 2.40 -9.62 9.45
CA LEU A 9 2.69 -9.97 8.05
C LEU A 9 2.82 -8.72 7.18
N ARG A 10 3.59 -8.84 6.09
CA ARG A 10 3.54 -7.88 5.00
C ARG A 10 2.39 -8.24 4.07
N HIS A 11 1.69 -7.23 3.56
CA HIS A 11 0.59 -7.45 2.63
C HIS A 11 0.96 -6.92 1.24
N ILE A 12 1.07 -7.82 0.26
CA ILE A 12 1.32 -7.48 -1.13
C ILE A 12 -0.03 -7.24 -1.79
N PHE A 13 -0.36 -5.96 -1.93
CA PHE A 13 -1.56 -5.49 -2.63
C PHE A 13 -1.23 -5.12 -4.07
N GLN A 14 -2.00 -5.64 -5.02
CA GLN A 14 -1.93 -5.29 -6.43
C GLN A 14 -3.33 -4.97 -6.95
N LEU A 15 -3.48 -3.87 -7.69
CA LEU A 15 -4.76 -3.47 -8.29
C LEU A 15 -4.53 -2.97 -9.72
N SER A 16 -5.33 -3.48 -10.65
CA SER A 16 -5.31 -3.07 -12.06
C SER A 16 -6.71 -3.14 -12.66
N GLY A 17 -7.28 -1.96 -12.95
CA GLY A 17 -8.67 -1.82 -13.36
C GLY A 17 -9.62 -2.36 -12.28
N PRO A 18 -10.56 -3.27 -12.59
CA PRO A 18 -11.49 -3.84 -11.61
C PRO A 18 -10.89 -5.00 -10.81
N ARG A 19 -9.68 -5.45 -11.14
CA ARG A 19 -9.06 -6.63 -10.52
C ARG A 19 -8.12 -6.20 -9.42
N PHE A 20 -8.19 -6.89 -8.29
CA PHE A 20 -7.23 -6.73 -7.22
C PHE A 20 -6.83 -8.09 -6.64
N ASP A 21 -5.66 -8.12 -6.03
CA ASP A 21 -5.15 -9.24 -5.25
C ASP A 21 -4.49 -8.71 -3.97
N LEU A 22 -4.59 -9.48 -2.88
CA LEU A 22 -4.01 -9.17 -1.59
C LEU A 22 -3.45 -10.45 -0.96
N GLN A 23 -2.13 -10.53 -0.89
CA GLN A 23 -1.41 -11.68 -0.37
C GLN A 23 -0.69 -11.31 0.92
N ALA A 24 -0.78 -12.17 1.93
CA ALA A 24 -0.07 -11.98 3.20
C ALA A 24 1.14 -12.91 3.26
N GLU A 25 2.31 -12.35 3.60
CA GLU A 25 3.57 -13.07 3.68
C GLU A 25 4.38 -12.65 4.90
N GLN A 26 5.32 -13.48 5.34
CA GLN A 26 6.26 -13.10 6.39
C GLN A 26 7.24 -12.02 5.89
N TRP A 27 7.63 -11.12 6.79
CA TRP A 27 8.68 -10.14 6.50
C TRP A 27 10.04 -10.83 6.32
N GLN A 28 10.79 -10.38 5.31
CA GLN A 28 12.19 -10.76 5.09
C GLN A 28 13.15 -9.60 5.41
N THR A 29 12.61 -8.41 5.66
CA THR A 29 13.30 -7.15 5.94
C THR A 29 12.52 -6.38 7.01
N SER A 30 13.08 -5.27 7.50
CA SER A 30 12.35 -4.41 8.44
C SER A 30 11.00 -3.94 7.86
N PRO A 31 9.92 -3.93 8.67
CA PRO A 31 8.60 -3.49 8.22
C PRO A 31 8.59 -2.07 7.67
N SER A 32 7.95 -1.89 6.50
CA SER A 32 7.77 -0.58 5.89
C SER A 32 6.63 -0.59 4.87
N ASN A 33 5.93 0.54 4.74
CA ASN A 33 4.99 0.76 3.66
C ASN A 33 5.74 1.14 2.37
N GLN A 34 5.38 0.51 1.26
CA GLN A 34 5.95 0.81 -0.06
C GLN A 34 4.84 0.78 -1.11
N LEU A 35 4.65 1.88 -1.82
CA LEU A 35 3.55 2.06 -2.76
C LEU A 35 4.07 2.65 -4.07
N VAL A 36 3.55 2.13 -5.19
CA VAL A 36 3.77 2.67 -6.52
C VAL A 36 2.41 2.85 -7.19
N PHE A 37 2.18 4.02 -7.76
CA PHE A 37 0.96 4.35 -8.49
C PHE A 37 1.33 4.64 -9.95
N ILE A 38 0.65 3.98 -10.88
CA ILE A 38 0.88 4.14 -12.32
C ILE A 38 -0.45 4.49 -12.97
N GLY A 39 -0.53 5.66 -13.59
CA GLY A 39 -1.76 6.18 -14.17
C GLY A 39 -1.56 7.53 -14.86
N ARG A 40 -2.56 7.98 -15.61
CA ARG A 40 -2.59 9.31 -16.22
C ARG A 40 -3.29 10.29 -15.28
N ASN A 41 -2.81 11.54 -15.25
CA ASN A 41 -3.42 12.64 -14.47
C ASN A 41 -3.59 12.32 -12.97
N LEU A 42 -2.62 11.63 -12.36
CA LEU A 42 -2.63 11.36 -10.92
C LEU A 42 -2.33 12.64 -10.15
N ASP A 43 -3.21 13.00 -9.22
CA ASP A 43 -2.93 14.06 -8.24
C ASP A 43 -2.07 13.48 -7.11
N ALA A 44 -0.76 13.65 -7.25
CA ALA A 44 0.21 13.10 -6.31
C ALA A 44 0.09 13.69 -4.90
N GLU A 45 -0.32 14.96 -4.76
CA GLU A 45 -0.43 15.60 -3.45
C GLU A 45 -1.68 15.10 -2.71
N ASN A 46 -2.82 15.07 -3.41
CA ASN A 46 -4.04 14.52 -2.82
C ASN A 46 -3.86 13.06 -2.38
N LEU A 47 -3.23 12.23 -3.21
CA LEU A 47 -2.90 10.84 -2.86
C LEU A 47 -2.01 10.74 -1.62
N ARG A 48 -0.96 11.56 -1.53
CA ARG A 48 -0.08 11.59 -0.35
C ARG A 48 -0.82 12.02 0.91
N GLN A 49 -1.70 13.01 0.83
CA GLN A 49 -2.50 13.46 1.98
C GLN A 49 -3.46 12.37 2.45
N ASN A 50 -4.16 11.71 1.54
CA ASN A 50 -5.05 10.60 1.90
C ASN A 50 -4.29 9.44 2.58
N LEU A 51 -3.10 9.10 2.08
CA LEU A 51 -2.25 8.08 2.71
C LEU A 51 -1.74 8.49 4.09
N LYS A 52 -1.40 9.78 4.28
CA LYS A 52 -1.00 10.30 5.60
C LYS A 52 -2.13 10.23 6.61
N HIS A 53 -3.38 10.44 6.19
CA HIS A 53 -4.53 10.28 7.09
C HIS A 53 -4.69 8.84 7.60
N CYS A 54 -4.21 7.83 6.87
CA CYS A 54 -4.20 6.45 7.36
C CYS A 54 -3.14 6.17 8.44
N LEU A 55 -2.23 7.12 8.70
CA LEU A 55 -1.20 7.02 9.74
C LEU A 55 -1.58 7.79 11.02
N ALA A 56 -2.71 8.51 10.99
CA ALA A 56 -3.18 9.36 12.09
C ALA A 56 -3.73 8.56 13.28
#